data_AF-A0A9D2C2P0-F1
#
_entry.id   AF-A0A9D2C2P0-F1
#
_cell.length_a   1.000
_cell.length_b   1.000
_cell.length_c   1.000
_cell.angle_alpha   90.00
_cell.angle_beta   90.00
_cell.angle_gamma   90.00
#
_symmetry.space_group_name_H-M   'P 1'
#
loop_
_entity.id
_entity.type
_entity.pdbx_description
1 polymer ?
#
loop_
_entity_poly.entity_id
_entity_poly.type
_entity_poly.pdbx_seq_one_letter_code
_entity_poly.pdbx_strand_id
1 'polypeptide(L)'
;MKVTKPSPTVVEVDIHGLMAADAKARLEHLLSHVDPQVREVVVIHGYSRGTVLRDMVRTQLKHPRIQTKLLSLNQGQTRILLKEPKAAATGKHKAPPRRKY
;
A
#
# COMPACT_ATOMS: atom_id res chain seq x y z
N MET A 1 12.34 7.29 4.62
CA MET A 1 11.20 6.82 3.82
C MET A 1 10.48 8.03 3.26
N LYS A 2 10.29 8.09 1.94
CA LYS A 2 9.53 9.16 1.29
C LYS A 2 8.26 8.57 0.68
N VAL A 3 7.14 9.28 0.76
CA VAL A 3 5.85 8.82 0.19
C VAL A 3 5.38 9.85 -0.83
N THR A 4 5.01 9.41 -2.02
CA THR A 4 4.47 10.21 -3.12
C THR A 4 3.14 9.62 -3.58
N LYS A 5 2.26 10.46 -4.12
CA LYS A 5 0.92 10.06 -4.58
C LYS A 5 0.77 10.42 -6.06
N PRO A 6 1.19 9.57 -7.01
CA PRO A 6 1.04 9.85 -8.43
C PRO A 6 -0.43 9.88 -8.88
N SER A 7 -1.33 9.19 -8.17
CA SER A 7 -2.77 9.25 -8.42
C SER A 7 -3.56 9.01 -7.12
N PRO A 8 -4.90 9.21 -7.11
CA PRO A 8 -5.72 8.96 -5.93
C PRO A 8 -5.69 7.50 -5.46
N THR A 9 -5.46 6.55 -6.37
CA THR A 9 -5.50 5.11 -6.09
C THR A 9 -4.12 4.46 -5.98
N VAL A 10 -3.04 5.19 -6.31
CA VAL A 10 -1.67 4.69 -6.31
C VAL A 10 -0.80 5.53 -5.39
N VAL A 11 -0.09 4.86 -4.49
CA VAL A 11 0.92 5.47 -3.62
C VAL A 11 2.28 4.88 -3.93
N GLU A 12 3.28 5.73 -4.05
CA GLU A 12 4.67 5.35 -4.16
C GLU A 12 5.37 5.56 -2.82
N VAL A 13 6.19 4.59 -2.43
CA VAL A 13 6.97 4.67 -1.19
C VAL A 13 8.40 4.27 -1.45
N ASP A 14 9.30 5.17 -1.10
CA ASP A 14 10.73 4.98 -1.23
C ASP A 14 11.35 4.61 0.12
N ILE A 15 11.90 3.40 0.16
CA ILE A 15 12.57 2.81 1.32
C ILE A 15 14.06 2.55 1.05
N HIS A 16 14.64 3.07 -0.05
CA HIS A 16 16.06 2.87 -0.33
C HIS A 16 16.93 3.33 0.85
N GLY A 17 18.00 2.58 1.11
CA GLY A 17 18.97 2.91 2.16
C GLY A 17 18.48 2.70 3.60
N LEU A 18 17.24 2.25 3.82
CA LEU A 18 16.76 1.89 5.15
C LEU A 18 17.25 0.50 5.57
N MET A 19 17.35 0.28 6.87
CA MET A 19 17.48 -1.07 7.42
C MET A 19 16.19 -1.86 7.20
N ALA A 20 16.30 -3.17 6.99
CA ALA A 20 15.15 -4.01 6.64
C ALA A 20 14.05 -4.00 7.71
N ALA A 21 14.43 -4.01 9.00
CA ALA A 21 13.49 -3.95 10.11
C ALA A 21 12.70 -2.62 10.12
N ASP A 22 13.39 -1.49 9.98
CA ASP A 22 12.76 -0.17 9.93
C ASP A 22 11.87 0.00 8.70
N ALA A 23 12.33 -0.45 7.54
CA ALA A 23 11.56 -0.41 6.30
C ALA A 23 10.28 -1.23 6.44
N LYS A 24 10.37 -2.44 7.02
CA LYS A 24 9.22 -3.30 7.27
C LYS A 24 8.20 -2.64 8.20
N ALA A 25 8.64 -2.16 9.37
CA ALA A 25 7.76 -1.52 10.35
C ALA A 25 7.06 -0.29 9.77
N ARG A 26 7.77 0.53 8.98
CA ARG A 26 7.19 1.71 8.33
C ARG A 26 6.22 1.36 7.20
N LEU A 27 6.48 0.29 6.44
CA LEU A 27 5.54 -0.21 5.43
C LEU A 27 4.27 -0.77 6.07
N GLU A 28 4.39 -1.55 7.14
CA GLU A 28 3.23 -2.05 7.89
C GLU A 28 2.40 -0.89 8.46
N HIS A 29 3.05 0.11 9.06
CA HIS A 29 2.38 1.33 9.52
C HIS A 29 1.68 2.09 8.37
N LEU A 30 2.35 2.23 7.22
CA LEU A 30 1.76 2.86 6.03
C LEU A 30 0.52 2.09 5.56
N LEU A 31 0.59 0.76 5.46
CA LEU A 31 -0.54 -0.07 5.02
C LEU A 31 -1.73 0.03 5.97
N SER A 32 -1.51 0.17 7.28
CA SER A 32 -2.59 0.39 8.25
C SER A 32 -3.33 1.72 8.06
N HIS A 33 -2.63 2.76 7.60
CA HIS A 33 -3.16 4.14 7.57
C HIS A 33 -3.40 4.71 6.17
N VAL A 34 -2.96 4.01 5.11
CA VAL A 34 -3.16 4.49 3.74
C VAL A 34 -4.65 4.57 3.42
N ASP A 35 -5.03 5.57 2.63
CA ASP A 35 -6.43 5.84 2.29
C ASP A 35 -7.16 4.56 1.83
N PRO A 36 -8.42 4.32 2.24
CA PRO A 36 -9.22 3.18 1.78
C PRO A 36 -9.37 3.09 0.25
N GLN A 37 -9.27 4.22 -0.47
CA GLN A 37 -9.33 4.27 -1.93
C GLN A 37 -8.06 3.78 -2.62
N VAL A 38 -6.92 3.75 -1.92
CA VAL A 38 -5.65 3.30 -2.49
C VAL A 38 -5.70 1.80 -2.76
N ARG A 39 -5.45 1.44 -4.01
CA ARG A 39 -5.49 0.07 -4.52
C ARG A 39 -4.09 -0.46 -4.82
N GLU A 40 -3.11 0.40 -4.93
CA GLU A 40 -1.75 0.02 -5.25
C GLU A 40 -0.72 0.81 -4.44
N VAL A 41 0.27 0.08 -3.90
CA VAL A 41 1.47 0.66 -3.32
C VAL A 41 2.69 0.21 -4.10
N VAL A 42 3.38 1.15 -4.75
CA VAL A 42 4.64 0.92 -5.45
C VAL A 42 5.78 1.14 -4.46
N VAL A 43 6.48 0.08 -4.09
CA VAL A 43 7.61 0.14 -3.17
C VAL A 43 8.91 0.23 -3.97
N ILE A 44 9.62 1.36 -3.83
CA ILE A 44 10.94 1.58 -4.38
C ILE A 44 11.96 1.21 -3.30
N HIS A 45 12.68 0.11 -3.51
CA HIS A 45 13.66 -0.40 -2.55
C HIS A 45 15.10 -0.38 -3.08
N GLY A 46 15.27 -0.08 -4.37
CA GLY A 46 16.56 -0.15 -5.04
C GLY A 46 17.03 -1.59 -5.24
N TYR A 47 18.09 -1.76 -6.04
CA TYR A 47 18.67 -3.07 -6.34
C TYR A 47 20.21 -3.06 -6.37
N SER A 48 20.84 -1.90 -6.24
CA SER A 48 22.28 -1.73 -6.46
C SER A 48 23.18 -2.20 -5.31
N ARG A 49 22.65 -2.32 -4.08
CA ARG A 49 23.42 -2.69 -2.87
C ARG A 49 23.02 -4.05 -2.29
N GLY A 50 22.41 -4.90 -3.12
CA GLY A 50 21.95 -6.24 -2.74
C GLY A 50 20.43 -6.35 -2.67
N THR A 51 19.97 -7.51 -2.19
CA THR A 51 18.58 -7.96 -2.34
C THR A 51 17.77 -7.89 -1.05
N VAL A 52 18.36 -7.50 0.08
CA VAL A 52 17.74 -7.60 1.41
C VAL A 52 16.38 -6.90 1.48
N LEU A 53 16.27 -5.66 1.02
CA LEU A 53 15.00 -4.92 1.03
C LEU A 53 13.98 -5.51 0.04
N ARG A 54 14.45 -5.94 -1.14
CA ARG A 54 13.63 -6.62 -2.15
C ARG A 54 13.01 -7.88 -1.56
N ASP A 55 13.84 -8.73 -0.95
CA ASP A 55 13.44 -10.01 -0.40
C ASP A 55 12.53 -9.79 0.81
N MET A 56 12.82 -8.81 1.67
CA MET A 56 11.92 -8.38 2.75
C MET A 56 10.54 -7.99 2.22
N VAL A 57 10.46 -7.12 1.21
CA VAL A 57 9.18 -6.69 0.64
C VAL A 57 8.45 -7.86 0.00
N ARG A 58 9.15 -8.73 -0.74
CA ARG A 58 8.53 -9.84 -1.49
C ARG A 58 8.09 -10.99 -0.59
N THR A 59 8.93 -11.43 0.35
CA THR A 59 8.69 -12.66 1.12
C THR A 59 8.31 -12.42 2.58
N GLN A 60 8.79 -11.35 3.21
CA GLN A 60 8.64 -11.15 4.66
C GLN A 60 7.53 -10.18 5.07
N LEU A 61 7.21 -9.19 4.22
CA LEU A 61 6.14 -8.22 4.49
C LEU A 61 4.77 -8.92 4.44
N LYS A 62 4.05 -8.93 5.57
CA LYS A 62 2.72 -9.55 5.68
C LYS A 62 1.76 -8.52 6.25
N HIS A 63 0.62 -8.31 5.60
CA HIS A 63 -0.40 -7.38 6.09
C HIS A 63 -1.78 -7.76 5.54
N PRO A 64 -2.87 -7.68 6.33
CA PRO A 64 -4.21 -8.10 5.90
C PRO A 64 -4.72 -7.41 4.63
N ARG A 65 -4.34 -6.14 4.42
CA ARG A 65 -4.69 -5.38 3.21
C ARG A 65 -3.95 -5.81 1.96
N ILE A 66 -2.87 -6.57 2.04
CA ILE A 66 -2.17 -7.05 0.85
C ILE A 66 -3.03 -8.12 0.18
N GLN A 67 -3.36 -7.89 -1.09
CA GLN A 67 -3.99 -8.89 -1.94
C GLN A 67 -2.91 -9.74 -2.62
N THR A 68 -1.97 -9.12 -3.30
CA THR A 68 -0.86 -9.79 -3.97
C THR A 68 0.31 -8.83 -4.18
N LYS A 69 1.48 -9.39 -4.46
CA LYS A 69 2.69 -8.63 -4.78
C LYS A 69 3.10 -8.99 -6.20
N LEU A 70 3.16 -7.98 -7.07
CA LEU A 70 3.56 -8.13 -8.46
C LEU A 70 5.04 -7.86 -8.61
N LEU A 71 5.73 -8.84 -9.20
CA LEU A 71 7.12 -8.71 -9.60
C LEU A 71 7.18 -7.79 -10.81
N SER A 72 7.95 -6.72 -10.69
CA SER A 72 8.16 -5.75 -11.76
C SER A 72 9.41 -6.11 -12.57
N LEU A 73 9.41 -5.80 -13.88
CA LEU A 73 10.61 -5.90 -14.73
C LEU A 73 11.76 -5.00 -14.23
N ASN A 74 11.41 -3.89 -13.57
CA ASN A 74 12.37 -3.12 -12.80
C ASN A 74 12.60 -3.81 -11.45
N GLN A 75 13.81 -4.34 -11.26
CA GLN A 75 14.20 -5.08 -10.06
C GLN A 75 14.31 -4.21 -8.80
N GLY A 76 14.38 -2.88 -8.94
CA GLY A 76 14.45 -1.93 -7.83
C GLY A 76 13.09 -1.57 -7.23
N GLN A 77 11.99 -2.12 -7.77
CA GLN A 77 10.64 -1.86 -7.29
C GLN A 77 9.79 -3.13 -7.19
N THR A 78 8.79 -3.08 -6.32
CA THR A 78 7.76 -4.12 -6.19
C THR A 78 6.41 -3.44 -6.05
N ARG A 79 5.42 -3.86 -6.85
CA ARG A 79 4.06 -3.33 -6.78
C ARG A 79 3.23 -4.20 -5.85
N ILE A 80 2.54 -3.61 -4.89
CA ILE A 80 1.70 -4.31 -3.92
C ILE A 80 0.25 -3.91 -4.22
N LEU A 81 -0.56 -4.87 -4.66
CA LEU A 81 -1.99 -4.66 -4.81
C LEU A 81 -2.68 -4.81 -3.47
N LEU A 82 -3.54 -3.85 -3.15
CA LEU A 82 -4.31 -3.81 -1.92
C LEU A 82 -5.73 -4.32 -2.18
N LYS A 83 -6.25 -5.08 -1.21
CA LYS A 83 -7.65 -5.47 -1.18
C LYS A 83 -8.51 -4.22 -1.10
N GLU A 84 -9.70 -4.31 -1.69
CA GLU A 84 -10.74 -3.34 -1.40
C GLU A 84 -10.97 -3.29 0.12
N PRO A 85 -11.23 -2.11 0.69
CA PRO A 85 -11.69 -2.05 2.06
C PRO A 85 -12.95 -2.92 2.12
N LYS A 86 -12.92 -3.98 2.94
CA LYS A 86 -14.13 -4.72 3.27
C LYS A 86 -15.10 -3.66 3.74
N ALA A 87 -16.19 -3.45 2.99
CA ALA A 87 -17.15 -2.40 3.31
C ALA A 87 -17.38 -2.45 4.82
N ALA A 88 -16.93 -1.40 5.53
CA ALA A 88 -17.51 -1.12 6.81
C ALA A 88 -19.01 -1.17 6.54
N ALA A 89 -19.77 -1.90 7.34
CA ALA A 89 -21.22 -1.90 7.27
C ALA A 89 -21.69 -0.45 7.41
N THR A 90 -21.72 0.28 6.30
CA THR A 90 -21.98 1.71 6.28
C THR A 90 -23.46 1.78 6.08
N GLY A 91 -24.14 1.98 7.22
CA GLY A 91 -25.57 2.16 7.27
C GLY A 91 -26.03 3.19 6.26
N LYS A 92 -27.08 2.81 5.53
CA LYS A 92 -28.21 3.67 5.14
C LYS A 92 -27.89 5.18 5.17
N HIS A 93 -27.44 5.74 4.05
CA HIS A 93 -27.89 7.09 3.73
C HIS A 93 -29.38 7.01 3.39
N LYS A 94 -30.23 7.06 4.43
CA LYS A 94 -31.66 7.30 4.27
C LYS A 94 -31.80 8.75 3.81
N ALA A 95 -32.04 8.96 2.52
CA ALA A 95 -32.46 10.25 2.01
C ALA A 95 -33.66 10.75 2.85
N PRO A 96 -33.71 12.03 3.26
CA PRO A 96 -34.86 12.54 3.99
C PRO A 96 -36.11 12.37 3.11
N PRO A 97 -37.26 11.96 3.68
CA PRO A 97 -38.48 11.81 2.92
C PRO A 97 -38.83 13.17 2.28
N ARG A 98 -39.01 13.17 0.96
CA ARG A 98 -39.50 14.36 0.22
C ARG A 98 -40.85 14.72 0.84
N ARG A 99 -40.90 15.86 1.53
CA ARG A 99 -42.10 16.45 2.10
C ARG A 99 -43.11 16.64 0.97
N LYS A 100 -44.23 15.91 1.03
CA LYS A 100 -45.35 16.09 0.12
C LYS A 100 -46.00 17.43 0.44
N TYR A 101 -46.12 18.28 -0.57
CA TYR A 101 -47.12 19.33 -0.69
C TYR A 101 -47.84 19.11 -2.01
#